data_AF-A0A1B6ICM2-F1
#
_entry.id   AF-A0A1B6ICM2-F1
#
_cell.length_a   1.000
_cell.length_b   1.000
_cell.length_c   1.000
_cell.angle_alpha   90.00
_cell.angle_beta   90.00
_cell.angle_gamma   90.00
#
_symmetry.space_group_name_H-M   'P 1'
#
loop_
_entity.id
_entity.type
_entity.pdbx_description
1 polymer ?
#
loop_
_entity_poly.entity_id
_entity_poly.type
_entity_poly.pdbx_seq_one_letter_code
_entity_poly.pdbx_strand_id
1 'polypeptide(L)'
;MSLYGLLGVQFFGELKNHCVLNTTDPKHITINSLAIPDTFCSVDPDSGYQCPEGMKCMKLELTRYVMGFNGFDEFATSIFTVYQAASQEGWVFIMYRAIDSLPGWRAVFYFSTMIFFLAWLVKNVFIAVITETFNEIRV
;
A
#
# COMPACT_ATOMS: atom_id res chain seq x y z
N MET A 1 -13.87 -4.56 5.38
CA MET A 1 -13.22 -4.23 4.10
C MET A 1 -13.56 -2.82 3.65
N SER A 2 -14.82 -2.46 3.38
CA SER A 2 -15.19 -1.14 2.83
C SER A 2 -14.75 0.06 3.68
N LEU A 3 -14.84 -0.03 5.01
CA LEU A 3 -14.37 1.01 5.93
C LEU A 3 -12.86 1.31 5.74
N TYR A 4 -12.02 0.27 5.82
CA TYR A 4 -10.59 0.41 5.58
C TYR A 4 -10.30 0.83 4.13
N GLY A 5 -11.10 0.39 3.16
CA GLY A 5 -11.00 0.87 1.78
C GLY A 5 -11.18 2.38 1.65
N LEU A 6 -12.22 2.96 2.27
CA LEU A 6 -12.44 4.41 2.28
C LEU A 6 -11.34 5.16 3.03
N LEU A 7 -10.96 4.66 4.21
CA LEU A 7 -9.87 5.25 5.00
C LEU A 7 -8.56 5.23 4.22
N GLY A 8 -8.23 4.15 3.53
CA GLY A 8 -7.01 4.04 2.73
C GLY A 8 -6.94 5.08 1.62
N VAL A 9 -8.03 5.30 0.88
CA VAL A 9 -8.10 6.34 -0.16
C VAL A 9 -7.86 7.73 0.46
N GLN A 10 -8.49 8.03 1.60
CA GLN A 10 -8.39 9.35 2.22
C GLN A 10 -7.05 9.61 2.90
N PHE A 11 -6.40 8.57 3.45
CA PHE A 11 -5.12 8.71 4.13
C PHE A 11 -3.92 8.70 3.19
N PHE A 12 -3.94 7.85 2.15
CA PHE A 12 -2.79 7.62 1.27
C PHE A 12 -2.95 8.25 -0.13
N GLY A 13 -4.14 8.20 -0.72
CA GLY A 13 -4.35 8.63 -2.10
C GLY A 13 -3.46 7.88 -3.10
N GLU A 14 -2.98 8.59 -4.12
CA GLU A 14 -2.14 8.00 -5.17
C GLU A 14 -0.66 7.90 -4.75
N LEU A 15 -0.12 6.69 -4.72
CA LEU A 15 1.29 6.41 -4.39
C LEU A 15 2.08 6.16 -5.69
N LYS A 16 2.43 7.23 -6.41
CA LYS A 16 3.08 7.17 -7.74
C LYS A 16 4.42 7.92 -7.81
N ASN A 17 4.94 8.36 -6.68
CA ASN A 17 6.17 9.14 -6.62
C ASN A 17 7.38 8.22 -6.45
N HIS A 18 8.35 8.33 -7.36
CA HIS A 18 9.58 7.54 -7.35
C HIS A 18 10.82 8.43 -7.49
N CYS A 19 11.93 7.94 -6.95
CA CYS A 19 13.24 8.56 -7.16
C CYS A 19 13.77 8.22 -8.55
N VAL A 20 14.03 9.25 -9.35
CA VAL A 20 14.66 9.12 -10.67
C VAL A 20 15.89 10.00 -10.79
N LEU A 21 16.75 9.71 -11.76
CA LEU A 21 17.90 10.57 -12.07
C LEU A 21 17.44 11.99 -12.47
N ASN A 22 18.22 13.00 -12.06
CA ASN A 22 17.88 14.39 -12.35
C ASN A 22 17.80 14.68 -13.87
N THR A 23 18.61 13.98 -14.66
CA THR A 23 18.69 14.09 -16.12
C THR A 23 17.54 13.41 -16.86
N THR A 24 16.64 12.72 -16.16
CA THR A 24 15.53 11.98 -16.79
C THR A 24 14.41 12.94 -17.22
N ASP A 25 13.97 12.76 -18.46
CA ASP A 25 12.80 13.43 -19.03
C ASP A 25 11.50 12.76 -18.57
N PRO A 26 10.48 13.52 -18.15
CA PRO A 26 9.21 12.96 -17.68
C PRO A 26 8.44 12.09 -18.68
N LYS A 27 8.67 12.30 -19.98
CA LYS A 27 7.94 11.60 -21.06
C LYS A 27 8.61 10.30 -21.52
N HIS A 28 9.89 10.11 -21.22
CA HIS A 28 10.69 8.97 -21.68
C HIS A 28 11.41 8.31 -20.50
N ILE A 29 10.65 7.62 -19.66
CA ILE A 29 11.17 6.93 -18.48
C ILE A 29 11.60 5.52 -18.88
N THR A 30 12.86 5.19 -18.58
CA THR A 30 13.43 3.86 -18.78
C THR A 30 13.82 3.24 -17.46
N ILE A 31 14.01 1.92 -17.41
CA ILE A 31 14.40 1.20 -16.18
C ILE A 31 15.70 1.76 -15.58
N ASN A 32 16.64 2.19 -16.42
CA ASN A 32 17.92 2.76 -16.00
C ASN A 32 17.80 4.15 -15.35
N SER A 33 16.62 4.77 -15.43
CA SER A 33 16.35 6.08 -14.81
C SER A 33 15.90 5.96 -13.36
N LEU A 34 15.48 4.76 -12.92
CA LEU A 34 15.00 4.50 -11.57
C LEU A 34 16.17 4.16 -10.64
N ALA A 35 15.98 4.39 -9.34
CA ALA A 35 16.88 3.90 -8.32
C ALA A 35 16.93 2.36 -8.28
N ILE A 36 18.06 1.79 -7.82
CA ILE A 36 18.22 0.36 -7.61
C ILE A 36 18.46 0.13 -6.09
N PRO A 37 17.54 -0.52 -5.36
CA PRO A 37 16.19 -0.93 -5.78
C PRO A 37 15.27 0.28 -6.01
N ASP A 38 14.16 0.06 -6.72
CA ASP A 38 13.15 1.11 -6.92
C ASP A 38 12.58 1.57 -5.57
N THR A 39 12.59 2.88 -5.36
CA THR A 39 12.22 3.52 -4.09
C THR A 39 11.16 4.58 -4.33
N PHE A 40 10.15 4.56 -3.47
CA PHE A 40 9.12 5.58 -3.42
C PHE A 40 9.67 6.81 -2.70
N CYS A 41 9.08 7.97 -2.94
CA CYS A 41 9.53 9.21 -2.33
C CYS A 41 8.39 10.16 -2.02
N SER A 42 8.64 11.09 -1.12
CA SER A 42 7.73 12.21 -0.85
C SER A 42 8.22 13.49 -1.52
N VAL A 43 7.27 14.34 -1.91
CA VAL A 43 7.57 15.68 -2.41
C VAL A 43 7.78 16.66 -1.24
N ASP A 44 7.21 16.35 -0.08
CA ASP A 44 7.31 17.18 1.11
C ASP A 44 8.62 16.88 1.86
N PRO A 45 9.50 17.85 2.11
CA PRO A 45 10.83 17.62 2.69
C PRO A 45 10.80 17.09 4.14
N ASP A 46 9.71 17.35 4.87
CA ASP A 46 9.52 16.94 6.26
C ASP A 46 8.83 15.57 6.42
N SER A 47 8.49 14.89 5.31
CA SER A 47 7.78 13.61 5.38
C SER A 47 8.26 12.60 4.33
N GLY A 48 8.03 11.32 4.62
CA GLY A 48 8.45 10.21 3.75
C GLY A 48 9.95 10.13 3.50
N TYR A 49 10.31 9.43 2.44
CA TYR A 49 11.68 9.21 2.01
C TYR A 49 12.13 10.32 1.05
N GLN A 50 13.31 10.86 1.30
CA GLN A 50 13.96 11.87 0.46
C GLN A 50 15.04 11.23 -0.40
N CYS A 51 14.98 11.51 -1.71
CA CYS A 51 15.94 10.95 -2.66
C CYS A 51 17.37 11.48 -2.40
N PRO A 52 18.41 10.67 -2.63
CA PRO A 52 19.80 11.09 -2.49
C PRO A 52 20.23 12.11 -3.55
N GLU A 53 21.40 12.72 -3.36
CA GLU A 53 21.97 13.67 -4.32
C GLU A 53 22.10 13.07 -5.73
N GLY A 54 21.73 13.84 -6.75
CA GLY A 54 21.70 13.40 -8.15
C GLY A 54 20.37 12.77 -8.59
N MET A 55 19.44 12.53 -7.65
CA MET A 55 18.08 12.08 -7.93
C MET A 55 17.04 13.15 -7.57
N LYS A 56 15.91 13.12 -8.26
CA LYS A 56 14.74 13.95 -7.98
C LYS A 56 13.53 13.06 -7.74
N CYS A 57 12.68 13.46 -6.80
CA CYS A 57 11.39 12.80 -6.59
C CYS A 57 10.41 13.28 -7.67
N MET A 58 9.82 12.36 -8.43
CA MET A 58 8.81 12.71 -9.42
C MET A 58 7.69 11.68 -9.50
N LYS A 59 6.51 12.16 -9.90
CA LYS A 59 5.35 11.29 -10.16
C LYS A 59 5.53 10.57 -11.50
N LEU A 60 5.46 9.25 -11.48
CA LEU A 60 5.48 8.41 -12.69
C LEU A 60 4.06 8.24 -13.22
N GLU A 61 3.83 8.66 -14.45
CA GLU A 61 2.57 8.43 -15.17
C GLU A 61 2.71 7.23 -16.11
N LEU A 62 2.86 6.04 -15.52
CA LEU A 62 2.93 4.78 -16.25
C LEU A 62 1.56 4.07 -16.24
N THR A 63 1.37 3.14 -17.18
CA THR A 63 0.17 2.29 -17.21
C THR A 63 0.12 1.39 -15.97
N ARG A 64 -1.07 1.14 -15.42
CA ARG A 64 -1.28 0.24 -14.26
C ARG A 64 -0.74 -1.18 -14.46
N TYR A 65 -0.65 -1.65 -15.71
CA TYR A 65 -0.03 -2.95 -16.02
C TYR A 65 1.44 -3.02 -15.60
N VAL A 66 2.16 -1.89 -15.65
CA VAL A 66 3.59 -1.80 -15.30
C VAL A 66 3.78 -1.50 -13.82
N MET A 67 3.00 -0.57 -13.23
CA MET A 67 3.13 -0.20 -11.82
C MET A 67 2.50 -1.21 -10.85
N GLY A 68 1.56 -2.01 -11.35
CA GLY A 68 0.75 -2.94 -10.58
C GLY A 68 -0.64 -2.40 -10.25
N PHE A 69 -1.48 -3.31 -9.76
CA PHE A 69 -2.89 -3.04 -9.46
C PHE A 69 -3.13 -2.66 -7.99
N ASN A 70 -2.13 -2.84 -7.13
CA ASN A 70 -2.19 -2.53 -5.71
C ASN A 70 -1.96 -1.04 -5.47
N GLY A 71 -2.89 -0.38 -4.79
CA GLY A 71 -2.84 1.05 -4.54
C GLY A 71 -4.14 1.61 -3.96
N PHE A 72 -4.08 2.87 -3.54
CA PHE A 72 -5.17 3.60 -2.89
C PHE A 72 -5.74 4.73 -3.77
N ASP A 73 -5.49 4.68 -5.08
CA ASP A 73 -5.96 5.65 -6.07
C ASP A 73 -7.49 5.77 -6.09
N GLU A 74 -8.17 4.63 -6.17
CA GLU A 74 -9.62 4.53 -6.35
C GLU A 74 -10.24 3.64 -5.27
N PHE A 75 -11.52 3.83 -5.00
CA PHE A 75 -12.22 3.04 -3.98
C PHE A 75 -12.17 1.52 -4.26
N ALA A 76 -12.37 1.12 -5.51
CA ALA A 76 -12.35 -0.29 -5.89
C ALA A 76 -10.95 -0.94 -5.75
N THR A 77 -9.89 -0.24 -6.19
CA THR A 77 -8.52 -0.73 -6.07
C THR A 77 -8.05 -0.75 -4.61
N SER A 78 -8.50 0.23 -3.82
CA SER A 78 -8.26 0.25 -2.38
C SER A 78 -8.89 -0.95 -1.68
N ILE A 79 -10.15 -1.30 -1.99
CA ILE A 79 -10.79 -2.51 -1.43
C ILE A 79 -9.99 -3.77 -1.80
N PHE A 80 -9.57 -3.89 -3.06
CA PHE A 80 -8.75 -5.03 -3.50
C PHE A 80 -7.43 -5.11 -2.71
N THR A 81 -6.75 -3.98 -2.55
CA THR A 81 -5.50 -3.88 -1.78
C THR A 81 -5.70 -4.23 -0.31
N VAL A 82 -6.80 -3.78 0.30
CA VAL A 82 -7.15 -4.11 1.69
C VAL A 82 -7.49 -5.59 1.84
N TYR A 83 -8.17 -6.19 0.87
CA TYR A 83 -8.45 -7.63 0.86
C TYR A 83 -7.16 -8.45 0.79
N GLN A 84 -6.25 -8.10 -0.13
CA GLN A 84 -4.93 -8.73 -0.22
C GLN A 84 -4.15 -8.54 1.09
N ALA A 85 -4.16 -7.35 1.68
CA ALA A 85 -3.43 -7.12 2.91
C ALA A 85 -4.03 -7.87 4.12
N ALA A 86 -5.35 -8.08 4.15
CA ALA A 86 -6.03 -8.83 5.20
C ALA A 86 -5.75 -10.35 5.15
N SER A 87 -5.36 -10.90 3.99
CA SER A 87 -4.85 -12.28 3.91
C SER A 87 -3.48 -12.43 4.58
N GLN A 88 -2.82 -11.32 4.95
CA GLN A 88 -1.45 -11.21 5.44
C GLN A 88 -0.39 -11.44 4.34
N GLU A 89 -0.77 -11.29 3.08
CA GLU A 89 0.15 -11.43 1.95
C GLU A 89 0.59 -10.07 1.42
N GLY A 90 1.90 -9.83 1.37
CA GLY A 90 2.47 -8.64 0.73
C GLY A 90 2.15 -7.29 1.40
N TRP A 91 1.39 -7.27 2.49
CA TRP A 91 0.99 -6.04 3.19
C TRP A 91 2.18 -5.23 3.70
N VAL A 92 3.26 -5.89 4.10
CA VAL A 92 4.49 -5.24 4.59
C VAL A 92 5.13 -4.39 3.49
N PHE A 93 5.17 -4.89 2.25
CA PHE A 93 5.71 -4.13 1.13
C PHE A 93 4.83 -2.92 0.80
N ILE A 94 3.51 -3.07 0.86
CA ILE A 94 2.57 -1.96 0.65
C ILE A 94 2.73 -0.91 1.77
N MET A 95 2.94 -1.36 3.01
CA MET A 95 3.21 -0.48 4.14
C MET A 95 4.52 0.30 3.94
N TYR A 96 5.61 -0.34 3.52
CA TYR A 96 6.87 0.37 3.26
C TYR A 96 6.71 1.39 2.13
N ARG A 97 6.02 1.04 1.04
CA ARG A 97 5.70 2.00 -0.03
C ARG A 97 4.93 3.22 0.49
N ALA A 98 4.00 3.01 1.42
CA ALA A 98 3.25 4.09 2.05
C ALA A 98 4.11 4.92 3.03
N ILE A 99 5.03 4.29 3.78
CA ILE A 99 5.98 4.98 4.68
C ILE A 99 6.93 5.87 3.88
N ASP A 100 7.40 5.42 2.73
CA ASP A 100 8.32 6.17 1.89
C ASP A 100 7.63 7.34 1.17
N SER A 101 6.33 7.26 0.94
CA SER A 101 5.57 8.31 0.25
C SER A 101 5.01 9.39 1.18
N LEU A 102 4.70 9.03 2.43
CA LEU A 102 3.89 9.84 3.36
C LEU A 102 4.44 9.77 4.79
N PRO A 103 3.91 10.55 5.75
CA PRO A 103 4.33 10.44 7.15
C PRO A 103 4.19 9.01 7.68
N GLY A 104 5.32 8.37 8.02
CA GLY A 104 5.38 6.94 8.34
C GLY A 104 4.44 6.48 9.46
N TRP A 105 4.14 7.36 10.43
CA TRP A 105 3.20 7.06 11.51
C TRP A 105 1.79 6.73 11.00
N ARG A 106 1.33 7.37 9.92
CA ARG A 106 0.00 7.12 9.33
C ARG A 106 -0.08 5.71 8.76
N ALA A 107 0.95 5.32 8.01
CA ALA A 107 1.05 3.98 7.45
C ALA A 107 1.11 2.92 8.55
N VAL A 108 2.03 3.07 9.51
CA VAL A 108 2.18 2.11 10.62
C VAL A 108 0.88 1.96 11.40
N PHE A 109 0.21 3.06 11.75
CA PHE A 109 -1.05 3.02 12.47
C PHE A 109 -2.15 2.31 11.66
N TYR A 110 -2.37 2.72 10.41
CA TYR A 110 -3.39 2.16 9.54
C TYR A 110 -3.21 0.65 9.32
N PHE A 111 -2.00 0.21 8.95
CA PHE A 111 -1.74 -1.20 8.69
C PHE A 111 -1.80 -2.04 9.97
N SER A 112 -1.31 -1.52 11.10
CA SER A 112 -1.34 -2.24 12.38
C SER A 112 -2.76 -2.47 12.88
N THR A 113 -3.64 -1.45 12.87
CA THR A 113 -5.04 -1.62 13.26
C THR A 113 -5.79 -2.52 12.27
N MET A 114 -5.51 -2.39 10.97
CA MET A 114 -6.11 -3.21 9.94
C MET A 114 -5.81 -4.70 10.14
N ILE A 115 -4.54 -5.06 10.40
CA ILE A 115 -4.16 -6.45 10.66
C ILE A 115 -4.81 -6.98 11.94
N PHE A 116 -4.82 -6.19 13.02
CA PHE A 116 -5.46 -6.58 14.27
C PHE A 116 -6.96 -6.90 14.09
N PHE A 117 -7.72 -6.03 13.42
CA PHE A 117 -9.16 -6.21 13.26
C PHE A 117 -9.54 -7.16 12.12
N LEU A 118 -8.95 -7.05 10.93
CA LEU A 118 -9.36 -7.85 9.77
C LEU A 118 -8.65 -9.20 9.71
N ALA A 119 -7.34 -9.26 9.97
CA ALA A 119 -6.63 -10.53 9.84
C ALA A 119 -6.84 -11.44 11.06
N TRP A 120 -7.00 -10.87 12.26
CA TRP A 120 -7.14 -11.67 13.47
C TRP A 120 -8.60 -11.87 13.87
N LEU A 121 -9.36 -10.81 14.12
CA LEU A 121 -10.73 -10.92 14.61
C LEU A 121 -11.66 -11.58 13.59
N VAL A 122 -11.66 -11.13 12.33
CA VAL A 122 -12.58 -11.69 11.32
C VAL A 122 -12.27 -13.18 11.04
N LYS A 123 -10.99 -13.56 10.91
CA LYS A 123 -10.63 -14.99 10.73
C LYS A 123 -11.09 -15.83 11.93
N ASN A 124 -10.92 -15.34 13.15
CA ASN A 124 -11.36 -16.05 14.35
C ASN A 124 -12.89 -16.18 14.44
N VAL A 125 -13.65 -15.18 13.97
CA VAL A 125 -15.11 -15.27 13.90
C VAL A 125 -15.56 -16.39 12.95
N PHE A 126 -14.94 -16.52 11.77
CA PHE A 126 -15.26 -17.64 10.86
C PHE A 126 -14.97 -19.00 11.50
N ILE A 127 -13.83 -19.12 12.21
CA ILE A 127 -13.50 -20.36 12.93
C ILE A 127 -14.55 -20.67 14.01
N ALA A 128 -15.01 -19.65 14.75
CA ALA A 128 -16.05 -19.83 15.77
C ALA A 128 -17.36 -20.33 15.17
N VAL A 129 -17.83 -19.74 14.07
CA VAL A 129 -19.07 -20.17 13.38
C VAL A 129 -18.97 -21.60 12.87
N ILE A 130 -17.83 -21.98 12.28
CA ILE A 130 -17.61 -23.37 11.84
C ILE A 130 -17.60 -24.32 13.05
N THR A 131 -17.02 -23.91 14.17
CA THR A 131 -17.00 -24.72 15.39
C THR A 131 -18.41 -24.91 15.95
N GLU A 132 -19.23 -23.86 15.92
CA GLU A 132 -20.64 -23.92 16.32
C GLU A 132 -21.45 -24.87 15.43
N THR A 133 -21.27 -24.80 14.10
CA THR A 133 -22.00 -25.69 13.17
C THR A 133 -21.61 -27.16 13.35
N PHE A 134 -20.34 -27.45 13.62
CA PHE A 134 -19.92 -28.82 13.96
C PHE A 134 -20.48 -29.31 15.29
N ASN A 135 -20.63 -28.42 16.28
CA ASN A 135 -21.26 -28.77 17.55
C ASN A 135 -22.75 -29.07 17.38
N GLU A 136 -23.47 -28.32 16.54
CA GLU A 136 -24.88 -28.59 16.21
C GLU A 136 -25.07 -29.93 15.51
N ILE A 137 -24.21 -30.28 14.54
CA ILE A 137 -24.28 -31.56 13.81
C ILE A 137 -24.02 -32.76 14.73
N ARG A 138 -23.26 -32.58 15.80
CA ARG A 138 -22.89 -33.66 16.73
C ARG A 138 -24.02 -34.02 17.71
N VAL A 139 -25.01 -33.15 17.91
CA VAL A 139 -26.18 -33.36 18.78
C VAL A 139 -27.30 -34.03 18.00
#